data_AF-A0A1G4JXQ1-F1
#
_entry.id   AF-A0A1G4JXQ1-F1
#
_cell.length_a   1.000
_cell.length_b   1.000
_cell.length_c   1.000
_cell.angle_alpha   90.00
_cell.angle_beta   90.00
_cell.angle_gamma   90.00
#
_symmetry.space_group_name_H-M   'P 1'
#
loop_
_entity.id
_entity.type
_entity.pdbx_description
1 polymer ?
#
loop_
_entity_poly.entity_id
_entity_poly.type
_entity_poly.pdbx_seq_one_letter_code
_entity_poly.pdbx_strand_id
1 'polypeptide(L)'
;MVDSEEVLELKTCSRCRRNKIRCDYNETKPNSCTACSKRCVKCIADYVVPHKRSHELSSIVQGVNEVVKVVDDIYCEYEIMAKECVKACGEAGIVNGEYSSSKVLKVGKDVYVLFTLGKETLSINNCAISVASIDRCLNDFGELVGEMLKMYATWEAQQEIVSDIIVGQRSSRYCLKTLFENEELPLLLCLINFYFQIPGLDYERTFDLILNDFCSMAVDDKKSGICYDRASMATFIVGRTREIGGTHFNGEVFVKKLTLYLFYHIVLYGFEKYMTAFMSKYIRTLEQVRKKINIEKNWEVKWVNFYIKIFDLVGSISTPMGFGNIEVNFLKVIEFDCEYMWGKGYIGTFSDVCRRNFEEFKWFMEIGITRIPFFKMFVAQFVSLNLVLAENNEGSMTNIIGNLGYNGFNVKERNEDSNVSSSVRSNELEQKFKMFESFEEREVLRVVFRGVAERSVEIEDLDLFEVFVVALTDEGCGMLRQRCCCKIIRDLFENVVVSSTKESLEVRNVDECF
;
A
#
# COMPACT_ATOMS: atom_id res chain seq x y z
N MET A 1 31.22 23.35 -36.93
CA MET A 1 31.46 22.64 -38.20
C MET A 1 30.74 21.31 -38.07
N VAL A 2 29.71 21.07 -38.89
CA VAL A 2 28.94 19.83 -38.85
C VAL A 2 29.79 18.79 -39.57
N ASP A 3 30.26 17.76 -38.84
CA ASP A 3 30.94 16.62 -39.44
C ASP A 3 30.02 16.01 -40.50
N SER A 4 30.49 16.01 -41.74
CA SER A 4 29.82 15.33 -42.84
C SER A 4 29.82 13.83 -42.55
N GLU A 5 28.65 13.27 -42.25
CA GLU A 5 28.46 11.80 -42.16
C GLU A 5 29.01 11.16 -43.43
N GLU A 6 30.11 10.41 -43.30
CA GLU A 6 30.69 9.63 -44.40
C GLU A 6 29.68 8.58 -44.87
N VAL A 7 29.03 8.85 -46.00
CA VAL A 7 28.10 7.93 -46.64
C VAL A 7 28.91 6.76 -47.23
N LEU A 8 28.90 5.63 -46.54
CA LEU A 8 29.58 4.41 -47.00
C LEU A 8 28.73 3.69 -48.05
N GLU A 9 29.30 3.49 -49.24
CA GLU A 9 28.69 2.73 -50.33
C GLU A 9 28.64 1.23 -49.97
N LEU A 10 27.49 0.59 -50.19
CA LEU A 10 27.38 -0.83 -49.93
C LEU A 10 28.18 -1.66 -50.95
N LYS A 11 28.81 -2.73 -50.46
CA LYS A 11 29.56 -3.70 -51.27
C LYS A 11 28.71 -4.51 -52.26
N THR A 12 27.39 -4.29 -52.30
CA THR A 12 26.45 -5.05 -53.15
C THR A 12 25.44 -4.11 -53.80
N CYS A 13 25.04 -4.39 -55.04
CA CYS A 13 24.01 -3.60 -55.71
C CYS A 13 22.61 -3.86 -55.14
N SER A 14 21.74 -2.86 -55.24
CA SER A 14 20.36 -2.89 -54.74
C SER A 14 19.56 -4.13 -55.18
N ARG A 15 19.64 -4.51 -56.46
CA ARG A 15 18.91 -5.67 -57.01
C ARG A 15 19.37 -6.99 -56.42
N CYS A 16 20.68 -7.25 -56.41
CA CYS A 16 21.22 -8.51 -55.90
C CYS A 16 20.94 -8.65 -54.40
N ARG A 17 21.02 -7.55 -53.64
CA ARG A 17 20.64 -7.53 -52.22
C ARG A 17 19.16 -7.87 -52.00
N ARG A 18 18.23 -7.21 -52.70
CA ARG A 18 16.78 -7.48 -52.60
C ARG A 18 16.44 -8.94 -52.92
N ASN A 19 17.10 -9.50 -53.93
CA ASN A 19 16.85 -10.87 -54.38
C ASN A 19 17.74 -11.91 -53.68
N LYS A 20 18.56 -11.51 -52.70
CA LYS A 20 19.51 -12.36 -51.96
C LYS A 20 20.43 -13.20 -52.88
N ILE A 21 20.90 -12.61 -53.99
CA ILE A 21 21.81 -13.23 -54.96
C ILE A 21 23.24 -12.77 -54.67
N ARG A 22 24.23 -13.66 -54.80
CA ARG A 22 25.65 -13.32 -54.68
C ARG A 22 26.01 -12.17 -55.66
N CYS A 23 26.62 -11.12 -55.13
CA CYS A 23 26.90 -9.89 -55.85
C CYS A 23 28.39 -9.56 -55.76
N ASP A 24 29.02 -9.40 -56.91
CA ASP A 24 30.42 -9.01 -57.09
C ASP A 24 30.54 -7.55 -57.57
N TYR A 25 29.54 -6.71 -57.25
CA TYR A 25 29.50 -5.30 -57.67
C TYR A 25 30.74 -4.51 -57.25
N ASN A 26 31.21 -4.73 -56.00
CA ASN A 26 32.37 -4.02 -55.48
C ASN A 26 33.69 -4.37 -56.21
N GLU A 27 33.77 -5.55 -56.80
CA GLU A 27 34.95 -6.02 -57.55
C GLU A 27 34.88 -5.63 -59.03
N THR A 28 33.67 -5.45 -59.56
CA THR A 28 33.42 -5.19 -60.99
C THR A 28 33.21 -3.71 -61.31
N LYS A 29 33.19 -2.84 -60.29
CA LYS A 29 33.04 -1.38 -60.45
C LYS A 29 34.14 -0.83 -61.39
N PRO A 30 33.80 0.02 -62.37
CA PRO A 30 32.52 0.74 -62.57
C PRO A 30 31.43 -0.04 -63.32
N ASN A 31 31.69 -1.28 -63.73
CA ASN A 31 30.75 -2.07 -64.54
C ASN A 31 29.64 -2.71 -63.69
N SER A 32 28.61 -3.20 -64.38
CA SER A 32 27.52 -3.95 -63.74
C SER A 32 28.06 -5.27 -63.17
N CYS A 33 27.58 -5.67 -61.98
CA CYS A 33 27.93 -6.97 -61.40
C CYS A 33 27.55 -8.13 -62.34
N THR A 34 28.24 -9.27 -62.23
CA THR A 34 28.08 -10.41 -63.15
C THR A 34 26.63 -10.89 -63.23
N ALA A 35 25.92 -10.89 -62.11
CA ALA A 35 24.52 -11.29 -62.04
C ALA A 35 23.56 -10.29 -62.73
N CYS A 36 23.87 -8.99 -62.70
CA CYS A 36 23.06 -7.97 -63.39
C CYS A 36 23.40 -7.91 -64.89
N SER A 37 24.68 -8.03 -65.23
CA SER A 37 25.17 -8.07 -66.61
C SER A 37 24.58 -9.24 -67.41
N LYS A 38 24.62 -10.47 -66.87
CA LYS A 38 24.03 -11.67 -67.51
C LYS A 38 22.54 -11.57 -67.78
N ARG A 39 21.83 -10.70 -67.05
CA ARG A 39 20.37 -10.51 -67.18
C ARG A 39 20.02 -9.22 -67.91
N CYS A 40 21.01 -8.50 -68.46
CA CYS A 40 20.85 -7.23 -69.16
C CYS A 40 20.01 -6.20 -68.39
N VAL A 41 20.22 -6.07 -67.07
CA VAL A 41 19.53 -5.06 -66.26
C VAL A 41 20.50 -4.02 -65.71
N LYS A 42 19.95 -2.84 -65.38
CA LYS A 42 20.69 -1.77 -64.73
C LYS A 42 21.14 -2.17 -63.31
N CYS A 43 22.44 -2.06 -63.05
CA CYS A 43 23.05 -2.31 -61.75
C CYS A 43 23.25 -0.97 -61.02
N ILE A 44 22.64 -0.79 -59.85
CA ILE A 44 22.69 0.47 -59.09
C ILE A 44 23.21 0.19 -57.68
N ALA A 45 24.28 0.88 -57.28
CA ALA A 45 24.79 0.90 -55.91
C ALA A 45 23.79 1.56 -54.97
N ASP A 46 23.59 0.98 -53.80
CA ASP A 46 22.73 1.53 -52.77
C ASP A 46 23.60 2.07 -51.64
N TYR A 47 23.24 3.21 -51.08
CA TYR A 47 23.99 3.84 -49.98
C TYR A 47 23.21 3.63 -48.69
N VAL A 48 23.91 3.32 -47.59
CA VAL A 48 23.26 3.17 -46.29
C VAL A 48 23.85 4.21 -45.35
N VAL A 49 22.98 5.09 -44.86
CA VAL A 49 23.24 5.87 -43.64
C VAL A 49 23.26 4.87 -42.47
N PRO A 50 24.33 4.81 -41.66
CA PRO A 50 24.39 3.89 -40.53
C PRO A 50 23.14 4.02 -39.65
N HIS A 51 22.52 2.88 -39.31
CA HIS A 51 21.32 2.86 -38.48
C HIS A 51 21.63 3.42 -37.09
N LYS A 52 20.74 4.25 -36.52
CA LYS A 52 20.80 4.93 -35.20
C LYS A 52 21.11 4.06 -33.95
N ARG A 53 21.36 2.76 -34.13
CA ARG A 53 21.69 1.79 -33.06
C ARG A 53 22.97 2.11 -32.29
N SER A 54 23.96 2.75 -32.92
CA SER A 54 25.21 3.13 -32.24
C SER A 54 25.00 4.20 -31.17
N HIS A 55 24.06 5.12 -31.39
CA HIS A 55 23.68 6.15 -30.42
C HIS A 55 22.90 5.55 -29.25
N GLU A 56 22.01 4.57 -29.51
CA GLU A 56 21.30 3.83 -28.46
C GLU A 56 22.28 3.01 -27.60
N LEU A 57 23.23 2.30 -28.23
CA LEU A 57 24.26 1.55 -27.51
C LEU A 57 25.17 2.46 -26.67
N SER A 58 25.57 3.61 -27.22
CA SER A 58 26.41 4.58 -26.49
C SER A 58 25.65 5.17 -25.30
N SER A 59 24.35 5.48 -25.48
CA SER A 59 23.48 5.94 -24.40
C SER A 59 23.30 4.88 -23.31
N ILE A 60 23.17 3.60 -23.67
CA ILE A 60 23.10 2.50 -22.70
C ILE A 60 24.41 2.37 -21.93
N VAL A 61 25.56 2.38 -22.63
CA VAL A 61 26.88 2.30 -21.99
C VAL A 61 27.12 3.47 -21.05
N GLN A 62 26.71 4.68 -21.44
CA GLN A 62 26.79 5.85 -20.58
C GLN A 62 25.89 5.71 -19.35
N GLY A 63 24.64 5.26 -19.52
CA GLY A 63 23.75 4.97 -18.40
C GLY A 63 24.28 3.89 -17.45
N VAL A 64 24.96 2.86 -17.96
CA VAL A 64 25.63 1.85 -17.12
C VAL A 64 26.77 2.48 -16.32
N ASN A 65 27.59 3.32 -16.92
CA ASN A 65 28.69 3.99 -16.22
C ASN A 65 28.19 4.98 -15.15
N GLU A 66 27.07 5.65 -15.41
CA GLU A 66 26.42 6.52 -14.43
C GLU A 66 25.89 5.69 -13.24
N VAL A 67 25.26 4.54 -13.48
CA VAL A 67 24.84 3.62 -12.42
C VAL A 67 26.04 3.11 -11.61
N VAL A 68 27.15 2.76 -12.25
CA VAL A 68 28.37 2.31 -11.54
C VAL A 68 28.87 3.38 -10.58
N LYS A 69 28.95 4.65 -11.02
CA LYS A 69 29.36 5.76 -10.14
C LYS A 69 28.42 5.96 -8.96
N VAL A 70 27.11 5.92 -9.22
CA VAL A 70 26.10 6.05 -8.16
C VAL A 70 26.21 4.91 -7.15
N VAL A 71 26.47 3.68 -7.61
CA VAL A 71 26.70 2.53 -6.73
C VAL A 71 27.98 2.69 -5.91
N ASP A 72 29.06 3.18 -6.51
CA ASP A 72 30.32 3.46 -5.80
C ASP A 72 30.14 4.54 -4.73
N ASP A 73 29.44 5.63 -5.05
CA ASP A 73 29.15 6.71 -4.10
C ASP A 73 28.31 6.20 -2.92
N ILE A 74 27.27 5.41 -3.21
CA ILE A 74 26.44 4.74 -2.21
C ILE A 74 27.27 3.78 -1.35
N TYR A 75 28.16 3.00 -1.97
CA TYR A 75 29.05 2.09 -1.26
C TYR A 75 29.96 2.85 -0.29
N CYS A 76 30.52 3.97 -0.71
CA CYS A 76 31.33 4.83 0.16
C CYS A 76 30.51 5.40 1.33
N GLU A 77 29.28 5.88 1.09
CA GLU A 77 28.38 6.31 2.17
C GLU A 77 28.13 5.18 3.19
N TYR A 78 27.82 3.96 2.71
CA TYR A 78 27.62 2.81 3.59
C TYR A 78 28.88 2.40 4.34
N GLU A 79 30.06 2.50 3.72
CA GLU A 79 31.31 2.15 4.37
C GLU A 79 31.65 3.16 5.48
N ILE A 80 31.37 4.45 5.26
CA ILE A 80 31.51 5.51 6.28
C ILE A 80 30.53 5.25 7.42
N MET A 81 29.25 5.03 7.13
CA MET A 81 28.25 4.71 8.15
C MET A 81 28.62 3.45 8.93
N ALA A 82 29.08 2.38 8.26
CA ALA A 82 29.50 1.14 8.92
C ALA A 82 30.67 1.39 9.87
N LYS A 83 31.67 2.20 9.47
CA LYS A 83 32.79 2.59 10.33
C LYS A 83 32.34 3.40 11.54
N GLU A 84 31.36 4.28 11.38
CA GLU A 84 30.77 5.05 12.47
C GLU A 84 29.95 4.17 13.43
N CYS A 85 29.17 3.23 12.91
CA CYS A 85 28.44 2.25 13.71
C CYS A 85 29.37 1.34 14.52
N VAL A 86 30.48 0.85 13.94
CA VAL A 86 31.48 0.04 14.66
C VAL A 86 32.11 0.85 15.79
N LYS A 87 32.39 2.15 15.58
CA LYS A 87 32.89 3.03 16.64
C LYS A 87 31.87 3.26 17.75
N ALA A 88 30.58 3.34 17.42
CA ALA A 88 29.51 3.60 18.39
C ALA A 88 29.08 2.36 19.17
N CYS A 89 29.07 1.18 18.53
CA CYS A 89 28.52 -0.06 19.08
C CYS A 89 29.59 -1.10 19.47
N GLY A 90 30.87 -0.83 19.20
CA GLY A 90 31.97 -1.79 19.34
C GLY A 90 32.13 -2.72 18.13
N GLU A 91 33.20 -3.53 18.13
CA GLU A 91 33.38 -4.56 17.10
C GLU A 91 32.28 -5.61 17.19
N ALA A 92 31.40 -5.64 16.19
CA ALA A 92 30.40 -6.69 16.07
C ALA A 92 31.11 -8.04 15.90
N GLY A 93 30.76 -9.01 16.74
CA GLY A 93 31.10 -10.41 16.49
C GLY A 93 30.60 -10.76 15.09
N ILE A 94 31.51 -11.20 14.22
CA ILE A 94 31.18 -11.59 12.84
C ILE A 94 30.14 -12.71 12.93
N VAL A 95 28.89 -12.39 12.63
CA VAL A 95 27.86 -13.40 12.43
C VAL A 95 28.16 -14.03 11.08
N ASN A 96 28.98 -15.09 11.11
CA ASN A 96 29.13 -16.03 10.00
C ASN A 96 27.81 -16.80 9.84
N GLY A 97 26.78 -16.09 9.36
CA GLY A 97 25.50 -16.65 9.00
C GLY A 97 25.53 -16.98 7.52
N GLU A 98 25.73 -18.27 7.19
CA GLU A 98 25.27 -18.79 5.91
C GLU A 98 23.79 -18.38 5.73
N TYR A 99 23.46 -17.77 4.59
CA TYR A 99 22.08 -17.44 4.14
C TYR A 99 21.40 -16.15 4.63
N SER A 100 22.10 -15.08 4.99
CA SER A 100 21.45 -13.76 5.16
C SER A 100 21.39 -12.96 3.85
N SER A 101 20.22 -12.44 3.48
CA SER A 101 20.07 -11.43 2.42
C SER A 101 19.73 -10.09 3.07
N SER A 102 20.45 -9.04 2.69
CA SER A 102 20.22 -7.70 3.23
C SER A 102 19.86 -6.72 2.11
N LYS A 103 18.88 -5.87 2.40
CA LYS A 103 18.43 -4.76 1.57
C LYS A 103 18.28 -3.51 2.43
N VAL A 104 18.50 -2.35 1.85
CA VAL A 104 18.34 -1.07 2.52
C VAL A 104 17.35 -0.24 1.73
N LEU A 105 16.41 0.35 2.45
CA LEU A 105 15.49 1.35 1.95
C LEU A 105 16.07 2.73 2.31
N LYS A 106 16.57 3.47 1.33
CA LYS A 106 17.04 4.86 1.49
C LYS A 106 15.88 5.79 1.18
N VAL A 107 15.50 6.63 2.13
CA VAL A 107 14.40 7.59 2.02
C VAL A 107 14.89 8.98 2.41
N GLY A 108 14.56 9.98 1.62
CA GLY A 108 15.11 11.32 1.77
C GLY A 108 16.64 11.32 1.65
N LYS A 109 17.27 12.31 2.30
CA LYS A 109 18.73 12.46 2.28
C LYS A 109 19.44 11.55 3.28
N ASP A 110 18.88 11.42 4.48
CA ASP A 110 19.60 10.87 5.64
C ASP A 110 18.84 9.76 6.38
N VAL A 111 17.75 9.21 5.81
CA VAL A 111 16.98 8.14 6.45
C VAL A 111 17.23 6.81 5.74
N TYR A 112 17.68 5.82 6.52
CA TYR A 112 17.98 4.48 6.05
C TYR A 112 17.25 3.46 6.92
N VAL A 113 16.53 2.54 6.30
CA VAL A 113 15.93 1.39 6.96
C VAL A 113 16.57 0.12 6.42
N LEU A 114 17.34 -0.56 7.27
CA LEU A 114 18.04 -1.80 6.94
C LEU A 114 17.12 -2.99 7.17
N PHE A 115 17.02 -3.88 6.19
CA PHE A 115 16.32 -5.16 6.31
C PHE A 115 17.32 -6.29 6.12
N THR A 116 17.41 -7.19 7.09
CA THR A 116 18.24 -8.40 6.99
C THR A 116 17.35 -9.61 7.21
N LEU A 117 17.10 -10.36 6.14
CA LEU A 117 16.36 -11.61 6.19
C LEU A 117 17.34 -12.76 6.46
N GLY A 118 17.19 -13.38 7.63
CA GLY A 118 17.82 -14.64 7.99
C GLY A 118 16.88 -15.83 7.78
N LYS A 119 17.28 -17.01 8.26
CA LYS A 119 16.48 -18.24 8.14
C LYS A 119 15.18 -18.20 8.94
N GLU A 120 15.22 -17.65 10.15
CA GLU A 120 14.09 -17.67 11.10
C GLU A 120 13.68 -16.28 11.56
N THR A 121 14.46 -15.25 11.23
CA THR A 121 14.20 -13.87 11.64
C THR A 121 14.34 -12.90 10.48
N LEU A 122 13.51 -11.86 10.48
CA LEU A 122 13.76 -10.61 9.76
C LEU A 122 14.24 -9.58 10.77
N SER A 123 15.39 -8.98 10.53
CA SER A 123 15.86 -7.83 11.30
C SER A 123 15.55 -6.55 10.55
N ILE A 124 14.87 -5.60 11.20
CA ILE A 124 14.70 -4.24 10.71
C ILE A 124 15.56 -3.33 11.58
N ASN A 125 16.54 -2.67 10.96
CA ASN A 125 17.67 -2.04 11.63
C ASN A 125 18.37 -3.06 12.54
N ASN A 126 18.06 -3.07 13.84
CA ASN A 126 18.60 -4.02 14.82
C ASN A 126 17.49 -4.75 15.61
N CYS A 127 16.25 -4.62 15.17
CA CYS A 127 15.09 -5.21 15.80
C CYS A 127 14.74 -6.51 15.08
N ALA A 128 14.95 -7.65 15.74
CA ALA A 128 14.66 -8.96 15.19
C ALA A 128 13.20 -9.37 15.44
N ILE A 129 12.55 -9.85 14.38
CA ILE A 129 11.18 -10.35 14.39
C ILE A 129 11.19 -11.77 13.82
N SER A 130 10.45 -12.69 14.45
CA SER A 130 10.30 -14.05 13.95
C SER A 130 9.61 -14.07 12.58
N VAL A 131 10.18 -14.80 11.62
CA VAL A 131 9.57 -15.03 10.30
C VAL A 131 8.20 -15.67 10.44
N ALA A 132 8.04 -16.63 11.36
CA ALA A 132 6.77 -17.31 11.58
C ALA A 132 5.67 -16.34 12.08
N SER A 133 6.03 -15.40 12.94
CA SER A 133 5.11 -14.36 13.43
C SER A 133 4.71 -13.40 12.31
N ILE A 134 5.67 -12.99 11.47
CA ILE A 134 5.40 -12.12 10.31
C ILE A 134 4.48 -12.82 9.32
N ASP A 135 4.81 -14.04 8.91
CA ASP A 135 4.02 -14.77 7.90
C ASP A 135 2.59 -15.03 8.37
N ARG A 136 2.37 -15.31 9.66
CA ARG A 136 1.03 -15.38 10.23
C ARG A 136 0.25 -14.07 10.04
N CYS A 137 0.83 -12.93 10.40
CA CYS A 137 0.18 -11.62 10.24
C CYS A 137 -0.05 -11.26 8.76
N LEU A 138 0.89 -11.60 7.89
CA LEU A 138 0.77 -11.34 6.45
C LEU A 138 -0.27 -12.26 5.80
N ASN A 139 -0.47 -13.48 6.30
CA ASN A 139 -1.57 -14.34 5.88
C ASN A 139 -2.92 -13.74 6.27
N ASP A 140 -3.09 -13.27 7.51
CA ASP A 140 -4.32 -12.57 7.93
C ASP A 140 -4.61 -11.36 7.01
N PHE A 141 -3.58 -10.59 6.66
CA PHE A 141 -3.70 -9.49 5.70
C PHE A 141 -4.04 -9.98 4.27
N GLY A 142 -3.44 -11.09 3.83
CA GLY A 142 -3.73 -11.69 2.54
C GLY A 142 -5.17 -12.17 2.42
N GLU A 143 -5.74 -12.71 3.50
CA GLU A 143 -7.15 -13.07 3.59
C GLU A 143 -8.05 -11.84 3.50
N LEU A 144 -7.73 -10.77 4.24
CA LEU A 144 -8.42 -9.48 4.13
C LEU A 144 -8.47 -8.98 2.69
N VAL A 145 -7.32 -8.97 2.00
CA VAL A 145 -7.25 -8.56 0.60
C VAL A 145 -8.07 -9.50 -0.29
N GLY A 146 -8.04 -10.81 -0.02
CA GLY A 146 -8.85 -11.80 -0.72
C GLY A 146 -10.35 -11.49 -0.65
N GLU A 147 -10.88 -11.21 0.55
CA GLU A 147 -12.28 -10.85 0.73
C GLU A 147 -12.65 -9.51 0.08
N MET A 148 -11.77 -8.50 0.19
CA MET A 148 -11.98 -7.24 -0.52
C MET A 148 -12.01 -7.42 -2.05
N LEU A 149 -11.24 -8.37 -2.60
CA LEU A 149 -11.26 -8.68 -4.03
C LEU A 149 -12.53 -9.43 -4.43
N LYS A 150 -13.03 -10.35 -3.61
CA LYS A 150 -14.32 -11.03 -3.83
C LYS A 150 -15.47 -10.04 -3.86
N MET A 151 -15.51 -9.11 -2.90
CA MET A 151 -16.51 -8.04 -2.89
C MET A 151 -16.45 -7.19 -4.16
N TYR A 152 -15.24 -6.79 -4.58
CA TYR A 152 -15.05 -6.04 -5.82
C TYR A 152 -15.54 -6.81 -7.05
N ALA A 153 -15.26 -8.12 -7.09
CA ALA A 153 -15.71 -8.99 -8.17
C ALA A 153 -17.25 -9.07 -8.24
N THR A 154 -17.93 -9.06 -7.09
CA THR A 154 -19.40 -9.05 -7.02
C THR A 154 -20.00 -7.70 -7.41
N TRP A 155 -19.36 -6.58 -7.06
CA TRP A 155 -19.99 -5.25 -7.16
C TRP A 155 -19.69 -4.48 -8.45
N GLU A 156 -18.47 -4.58 -9.02
CA GLU A 156 -18.10 -3.79 -10.21
C GLU A 156 -17.61 -4.64 -11.39
N ALA A 157 -17.00 -5.81 -11.14
CA ALA A 157 -16.44 -6.59 -12.23
C ALA A 157 -17.54 -7.40 -12.95
N GLN A 158 -17.54 -7.38 -14.29
CA GLN A 158 -17.97 -8.56 -15.03
C GLN A 158 -17.08 -9.71 -14.52
N GLN A 159 -17.68 -10.78 -13.96
CA GLN A 159 -16.99 -11.88 -13.26
C GLN A 159 -15.75 -12.45 -14.00
N GLU A 160 -15.61 -12.18 -15.31
CA GLU A 160 -14.46 -12.50 -16.14
C GLU A 160 -13.13 -11.81 -15.75
N ILE A 161 -13.14 -10.64 -15.09
CA ILE A 161 -11.90 -9.86 -14.81
C ILE A 161 -11.20 -10.29 -13.52
N VAL A 162 -11.94 -10.77 -12.52
CA VAL A 162 -11.43 -11.16 -11.20
C VAL A 162 -11.88 -12.59 -10.93
N SER A 163 -11.15 -13.55 -11.50
CA SER A 163 -11.39 -14.97 -11.25
C SER A 163 -10.87 -15.39 -9.87
N ASP A 164 -11.37 -16.52 -9.34
CA ASP A 164 -10.85 -17.13 -8.11
C ASP A 164 -9.33 -17.36 -8.16
N ILE A 165 -8.78 -17.55 -9.36
CA ILE A 165 -7.34 -17.66 -9.61
C ILE A 165 -6.63 -16.35 -9.27
N ILE A 166 -7.18 -15.19 -9.66
CA ILE A 166 -6.62 -13.88 -9.34
C ILE A 166 -6.71 -13.60 -7.84
N VAL A 167 -7.83 -13.96 -7.21
CA VAL A 167 -8.02 -13.84 -5.76
C VAL A 167 -6.95 -14.67 -5.03
N GLY A 168 -6.82 -15.96 -5.35
CA GLY A 168 -5.85 -16.86 -4.72
C GLY A 168 -4.39 -16.50 -5.00
N GLN A 169 -4.05 -16.09 -6.23
CA GLN A 169 -2.70 -15.61 -6.55
C GLN A 169 -2.34 -14.32 -5.81
N ARG A 170 -3.32 -13.46 -5.53
CA ARG A 170 -3.07 -12.17 -4.87
C ARG A 170 -3.03 -12.30 -3.36
N SER A 171 -3.93 -13.07 -2.75
CA SER A 171 -3.87 -13.33 -1.30
C SER A 171 -2.57 -14.03 -0.92
N SER A 172 -2.11 -15.00 -1.71
CA SER A 172 -0.85 -15.73 -1.46
C SER A 172 0.43 -14.91 -1.74
N ARG A 173 0.32 -13.74 -2.37
CA ARG A 173 1.46 -12.84 -2.62
C ARG A 173 1.99 -12.20 -1.34
N TYR A 174 1.14 -11.98 -0.35
CA TYR A 174 1.51 -11.33 0.90
C TYR A 174 2.19 -12.33 1.83
N CYS A 175 3.40 -12.72 1.48
CA CYS A 175 4.30 -13.43 2.39
C CYS A 175 5.65 -12.73 2.43
N LEU A 176 6.37 -12.88 3.54
CA LEU A 176 7.59 -12.12 3.81
C LEU A 176 8.60 -12.29 2.69
N LYS A 177 8.82 -13.55 2.28
CA LYS A 177 9.79 -13.90 1.25
C LYS A 177 9.46 -13.23 -0.09
N THR A 178 8.21 -13.29 -0.53
CA THR A 178 7.77 -12.70 -1.81
C THR A 178 7.92 -11.18 -1.81
N LEU A 179 7.47 -10.50 -0.75
CA LEU A 179 7.58 -9.04 -0.64
C LEU A 179 9.05 -8.58 -0.56
N PHE A 180 9.86 -9.32 0.19
CA PHE A 180 11.28 -9.04 0.31
C PHE A 180 12.01 -9.26 -1.02
N GLU A 181 11.83 -10.40 -1.68
CA GLU A 181 12.49 -10.75 -2.94
C GLU A 181 12.08 -9.81 -4.08
N ASN A 182 10.81 -9.44 -4.19
CA ASN A 182 10.26 -8.56 -5.24
C ASN A 182 10.50 -7.06 -5.02
N GLU A 183 11.35 -6.68 -4.06
CA GLU A 183 11.71 -5.28 -3.77
C GLU A 183 10.48 -4.44 -3.41
N GLU A 184 9.59 -4.99 -2.58
CA GLU A 184 8.39 -4.30 -2.08
C GLU A 184 8.59 -3.80 -0.65
N LEU A 185 9.81 -3.33 -0.34
CA LEU A 185 10.19 -2.93 1.03
C LEU A 185 9.30 -1.86 1.65
N PRO A 186 8.82 -0.82 0.92
CA PRO A 186 7.86 0.13 1.49
C PRO A 186 6.58 -0.55 1.96
N LEU A 187 6.02 -1.45 1.15
CA LEU A 187 4.83 -2.21 1.51
C LEU A 187 5.10 -3.16 2.67
N LEU A 188 6.24 -3.86 2.65
CA LEU A 188 6.64 -4.72 3.75
C LEU A 188 6.75 -3.94 5.07
N LEU A 189 7.37 -2.75 5.05
CA LEU A 189 7.49 -1.89 6.23
C LEU A 189 6.12 -1.42 6.73
N CYS A 190 5.20 -1.09 5.82
CA CYS A 190 3.82 -0.72 6.17
C CYS A 190 3.11 -1.84 6.94
N LEU A 191 3.18 -3.06 6.42
CA LEU A 191 2.54 -4.22 7.03
C LEU A 191 3.19 -4.59 8.36
N ILE A 192 4.53 -4.60 8.42
CA ILE A 192 5.22 -4.92 9.67
C ILE A 192 4.95 -3.84 10.72
N ASN A 193 5.03 -2.55 10.38
CA ASN A 193 4.71 -1.49 11.33
C ASN A 193 3.25 -1.57 11.81
N PHE A 194 2.32 -2.03 10.97
CA PHE A 194 0.93 -2.18 11.38
C PHE A 194 0.79 -3.23 12.50
N TYR A 195 1.40 -4.40 12.32
CA TYR A 195 1.30 -5.53 13.26
C TYR A 195 2.33 -5.55 14.38
N PHE A 196 3.44 -4.82 14.24
CA PHE A 196 4.55 -4.84 15.18
C PHE A 196 4.98 -3.42 15.53
N GLN A 197 5.21 -3.17 16.82
CA GLN A 197 5.81 -1.95 17.29
C GLN A 197 7.33 -2.07 17.16
N ILE A 198 7.91 -1.40 16.17
CA ILE A 198 9.37 -1.37 15.94
C ILE A 198 9.99 -0.22 16.74
N PRO A 199 10.78 -0.49 17.79
CA PRO A 199 11.40 0.56 18.59
C PRO A 199 12.31 1.47 17.77
N GLY A 200 12.16 2.79 17.93
CA GLY A 200 13.00 3.78 17.26
C GLY A 200 12.61 4.10 15.82
N LEU A 201 11.66 3.35 15.22
CA LEU A 201 11.14 3.65 13.88
C LEU A 201 10.06 4.74 13.97
N ASP A 202 10.39 5.94 13.50
CA ASP A 202 9.38 6.97 13.22
C ASP A 202 8.71 6.67 11.88
N TYR A 203 7.73 5.77 11.91
CA TYR A 203 7.04 5.30 10.70
C TYR A 203 6.27 6.43 10.01
N GLU A 204 5.72 7.38 10.77
CA GLU A 204 4.98 8.51 10.19
C GLU A 204 5.88 9.40 9.35
N ARG A 205 7.03 9.82 9.90
CA ARG A 205 8.03 10.56 9.12
C ARG A 205 8.53 9.76 7.94
N THR A 206 8.76 8.45 8.14
CA THR A 206 9.21 7.55 7.06
C THR A 206 8.18 7.49 5.93
N PHE A 207 6.89 7.36 6.24
CA PHE A 207 5.80 7.39 5.27
C PHE A 207 5.80 8.70 4.47
N ASP A 208 5.91 9.84 5.15
CA ASP A 208 5.89 11.16 4.51
C ASP A 208 7.10 11.34 3.57
N LEU A 209 8.28 10.85 3.98
CA LEU A 209 9.48 10.83 3.14
C LEU A 209 9.33 9.91 1.93
N ILE A 210 8.83 8.68 2.12
CA ILE A 210 8.57 7.73 1.01
C ILE A 210 7.64 8.40 0.01
N LEU A 211 6.54 8.99 0.48
CA LEU A 211 5.58 9.62 -0.41
C LEU A 211 6.14 10.84 -1.13
N ASN A 212 6.90 11.69 -0.44
CA ASN A 212 7.54 12.86 -1.08
C ASN A 212 8.56 12.43 -2.13
N ASP A 213 9.37 11.42 -1.84
CA ASP A 213 10.35 10.88 -2.78
C ASP A 213 9.63 10.30 -3.99
N PHE A 214 8.61 9.44 -3.81
CA PHE A 214 7.82 8.88 -4.91
C PHE A 214 7.15 9.97 -5.77
N CYS A 215 6.58 11.01 -5.15
CA CYS A 215 5.96 12.12 -5.88
C CYS A 215 6.99 12.96 -6.63
N SER A 216 8.12 13.31 -5.99
CA SER A 216 9.19 14.08 -6.62
C SER A 216 9.80 13.32 -7.79
N MET A 217 10.02 12.02 -7.62
CA MET A 217 10.48 11.11 -8.65
C MET A 217 9.52 11.02 -9.83
N ALA A 218 8.20 11.05 -9.59
CA ALA A 218 7.22 10.96 -10.66
C ALA A 218 7.07 12.26 -11.49
N VAL A 219 7.52 13.40 -10.97
CA VAL A 219 7.51 14.70 -11.68
C VAL A 219 8.80 14.82 -12.49
N ASP A 220 8.76 14.52 -13.80
CA ASP A 220 9.91 14.72 -14.69
C ASP A 220 10.25 16.22 -14.79
N ASP A 221 11.30 16.67 -14.11
CA ASP A 221 11.85 18.02 -14.28
C ASP A 221 13.25 17.96 -14.92
N LYS A 222 13.23 18.01 -16.26
CA LYS A 222 14.46 18.06 -17.07
C LYS A 222 15.37 19.24 -16.73
N LYS A 223 14.89 20.30 -16.07
CA LYS A 223 15.70 21.46 -15.70
C LYS A 223 16.46 21.27 -14.39
N SER A 224 15.94 20.47 -13.45
CA SER A 224 16.62 20.13 -12.20
C SER A 224 17.53 18.91 -12.31
N GLY A 225 17.53 18.21 -13.47
CA GLY A 225 18.28 16.97 -13.66
C GLY A 225 17.63 15.75 -13.02
N ILE A 226 16.45 15.92 -12.42
CA ILE A 226 15.65 14.85 -11.82
C ILE A 226 14.87 14.18 -12.95
N CYS A 227 15.34 13.01 -13.37
CA CYS A 227 14.69 12.18 -14.38
C CYS A 227 14.34 10.84 -13.76
N TYR A 228 13.12 10.36 -13.97
CA TYR A 228 12.68 9.10 -13.38
C TYR A 228 13.24 7.89 -14.15
N ASP A 229 14.46 7.49 -13.81
CA ASP A 229 15.19 6.39 -14.45
C ASP A 229 15.60 5.26 -13.48
N ARG A 230 16.17 4.20 -14.06
CA ARG A 230 16.63 3.02 -13.31
C ARG A 230 17.70 3.37 -12.27
N ALA A 231 18.55 4.37 -12.57
CA ALA A 231 19.60 4.82 -11.66
C ALA A 231 18.98 5.45 -10.40
N SER A 232 17.96 6.29 -10.56
CA SER A 232 17.24 6.93 -9.47
C SER A 232 16.54 5.92 -8.57
N MET A 233 15.87 4.90 -9.12
CA MET A 233 15.26 3.83 -8.31
C MET A 233 16.27 2.92 -7.61
N ALA A 234 17.41 2.64 -8.24
CA ALA A 234 18.48 1.85 -7.62
C ALA A 234 19.08 2.54 -6.39
N THR A 235 18.95 3.87 -6.27
CA THR A 235 19.33 4.59 -5.05
C THR A 235 18.35 4.35 -3.89
N PHE A 236 17.10 4.01 -4.18
CA PHE A 236 16.01 3.91 -3.22
C PHE A 236 15.98 2.56 -2.49
N ILE A 237 16.25 1.46 -3.22
CA ILE A 237 16.42 0.13 -2.64
C ILE A 237 17.78 -0.44 -3.06
N VAL A 238 18.68 -0.63 -2.10
CA VAL A 238 20.04 -1.11 -2.34
C VAL A 238 20.24 -2.45 -1.61
N GLY A 239 20.73 -3.50 -2.29
CA GLY A 239 20.98 -4.78 -1.60
C GLY A 239 21.55 -5.88 -2.48
N ARG A 240 22.00 -6.98 -1.86
CA ARG A 240 22.49 -8.17 -2.57
C ARG A 240 21.29 -8.99 -3.08
N THR A 241 20.95 -8.86 -4.35
CA THR A 241 20.02 -9.76 -5.05
C THR A 241 20.76 -11.01 -5.52
N ARG A 242 20.18 -12.20 -5.30
CA ARG A 242 20.76 -13.48 -5.74
C ARG A 242 20.68 -13.68 -7.25
N GLU A 243 19.92 -12.86 -7.97
CA GLU A 243 19.72 -12.98 -9.41
C GLU A 243 20.05 -11.67 -10.14
N ILE A 244 20.91 -11.78 -11.16
CA ILE A 244 21.39 -10.69 -12.05
C ILE A 244 20.28 -10.21 -13.02
N GLY A 245 19.06 -10.75 -12.91
CA GLY A 245 17.91 -10.40 -13.73
C GLY A 245 17.21 -9.13 -13.27
N GLY A 246 17.88 -7.99 -13.25
CA GLY A 246 17.22 -6.71 -12.97
C GLY A 246 16.19 -6.43 -14.04
N THR A 247 14.91 -6.65 -13.71
CA THR A 247 13.76 -6.32 -14.53
C THR A 247 13.86 -4.84 -14.93
N HIS A 248 13.70 -4.57 -16.23
CA HIS A 248 13.67 -3.20 -16.72
C HIS A 248 12.64 -2.40 -15.92
N PHE A 249 13.03 -1.21 -15.46
CA PHE A 249 12.12 -0.29 -14.79
C PHE A 249 10.87 -0.11 -15.65
N ASN A 250 9.71 -0.36 -15.05
CA ASN A 250 8.41 -0.27 -15.70
C ASN A 250 7.54 0.72 -14.91
N GLY A 251 7.31 1.91 -15.48
CA GLY A 251 6.50 2.95 -14.85
C GLY A 251 5.08 2.49 -14.50
N GLU A 252 4.54 1.51 -15.22
CA GLU A 252 3.27 0.87 -14.88
C GLU A 252 3.36 0.06 -13.58
N VAL A 253 4.44 -0.71 -13.41
CA VAL A 253 4.70 -1.50 -12.19
C VAL A 253 4.91 -0.57 -10.99
N PHE A 254 5.63 0.53 -11.18
CA PHE A 254 5.83 1.53 -10.14
C PHE A 254 4.50 2.13 -9.67
N VAL A 255 3.68 2.62 -10.61
CA VAL A 255 2.38 3.20 -10.24
C VAL A 255 1.53 2.18 -9.53
N LYS A 256 1.45 0.93 -10.02
CA LYS A 256 0.75 -0.15 -9.30
C LYS A 256 1.23 -0.30 -7.86
N LYS A 257 2.55 -0.36 -7.63
CA LYS A 257 3.14 -0.50 -6.29
C LYS A 257 2.79 0.71 -5.41
N LEU A 258 2.88 1.94 -5.92
CA LEU A 258 2.53 3.16 -5.18
C LEU A 258 1.03 3.23 -4.87
N THR A 259 0.16 2.91 -5.85
CA THR A 259 -1.29 2.87 -5.67
C THR A 259 -1.66 1.94 -4.52
N LEU A 260 -1.12 0.72 -4.55
CA LEU A 260 -1.38 -0.29 -3.52
C LEU A 260 -0.80 0.13 -2.16
N TYR A 261 0.43 0.68 -2.15
CA TYR A 261 1.04 1.20 -0.94
C TYR A 261 0.15 2.22 -0.25
N LEU A 262 -0.33 3.24 -0.97
CA LEU A 262 -1.19 4.28 -0.39
C LEU A 262 -2.59 3.76 -0.04
N PHE A 263 -3.17 2.90 -0.87
CA PHE A 263 -4.45 2.28 -0.59
C PHE A 263 -4.42 1.47 0.70
N TYR A 264 -3.38 0.66 0.91
CA TYR A 264 -3.27 -0.15 2.12
C TYR A 264 -3.03 0.66 3.38
N HIS A 265 -2.48 1.88 3.28
CA HIS A 265 -2.47 2.78 4.45
C HIS A 265 -3.89 3.13 4.90
N ILE A 266 -4.79 3.40 3.95
CA ILE A 266 -6.19 3.68 4.27
C ILE A 266 -6.87 2.43 4.85
N VAL A 267 -6.66 1.26 4.23
CA VAL A 267 -7.26 -0.01 4.68
C VAL A 267 -6.81 -0.39 6.11
N LEU A 268 -5.55 -0.14 6.44
CA LEU A 268 -4.96 -0.54 7.72
C LEU A 268 -5.14 0.53 8.80
N TYR A 269 -4.76 1.78 8.52
CA TYR A 269 -4.68 2.86 9.51
C TYR A 269 -5.85 3.85 9.47
N GLY A 270 -6.65 3.84 8.40
CA GLY A 270 -7.86 4.64 8.30
C GLY A 270 -7.74 5.94 7.49
N PHE A 271 -8.78 6.75 7.60
CA PHE A 271 -9.10 7.79 6.62
C PHE A 271 -8.29 9.07 6.73
N GLU A 272 -8.14 9.65 7.93
CA GLU A 272 -7.84 11.08 8.07
C GLU A 272 -6.56 11.52 7.34
N LYS A 273 -5.40 11.05 7.80
CA LYS A 273 -4.10 11.39 7.22
C LYS A 273 -3.93 10.79 5.82
N TYR A 274 -4.31 9.51 5.66
CA TYR A 274 -3.93 8.72 4.49
C TYR A 274 -4.84 8.93 3.27
N MET A 275 -6.14 9.18 3.46
CA MET A 275 -7.03 9.55 2.36
C MET A 275 -6.63 10.91 1.80
N THR A 276 -6.34 11.88 2.68
CA THR A 276 -5.85 13.20 2.25
C THR A 276 -4.57 13.08 1.44
N ALA A 277 -3.62 12.25 1.88
CA ALA A 277 -2.39 11.96 1.15
C ALA A 277 -2.66 11.31 -0.21
N PHE A 278 -3.57 10.32 -0.28
CA PHE A 278 -3.98 9.68 -1.52
C PHE A 278 -4.62 10.68 -2.50
N MET A 279 -5.61 11.44 -2.05
CA MET A 279 -6.34 12.38 -2.91
C MET A 279 -5.48 13.55 -3.37
N SER A 280 -4.65 14.12 -2.48
CA SER A 280 -3.87 15.32 -2.81
C SER A 280 -2.58 15.03 -3.56
N LYS A 281 -1.81 14.01 -3.14
CA LYS A 281 -0.48 13.73 -3.70
C LYS A 281 -0.54 12.70 -4.82
N TYR A 282 -1.30 11.63 -4.65
CA TYR A 282 -1.35 10.57 -5.66
C TYR A 282 -2.20 10.92 -6.87
N ILE A 283 -3.35 11.59 -6.74
CA ILE A 283 -4.12 12.05 -7.91
C ILE A 283 -3.29 13.03 -8.76
N ARG A 284 -2.65 14.02 -8.13
CA ARG A 284 -1.75 14.95 -8.84
C ARG A 284 -0.61 14.23 -9.55
N THR A 285 -0.03 13.23 -8.90
CA THR A 285 1.02 12.41 -9.49
C THR A 285 0.50 11.61 -10.68
N LEU A 286 -0.65 10.94 -10.52
CA LEU A 286 -1.33 10.19 -11.58
C LEU A 286 -1.63 11.05 -12.80
N GLU A 287 -2.14 12.26 -12.62
CA GLU A 287 -2.43 13.17 -13.74
C GLU A 287 -1.20 13.42 -14.63
N GLN A 288 -0.02 13.50 -14.01
CA GLN A 288 1.24 13.70 -14.73
C GLN A 288 1.73 12.42 -15.44
N VAL A 289 1.55 11.24 -14.82
CA VAL A 289 1.93 9.95 -15.43
C VAL A 289 0.83 9.31 -16.28
N ARG A 290 -0.39 9.86 -16.32
CA ARG A 290 -1.56 9.32 -17.05
C ARG A 290 -1.29 9.12 -18.55
N LYS A 291 -0.45 9.96 -19.16
CA LYS A 291 -0.06 9.81 -20.57
C LYS A 291 0.83 8.58 -20.82
N LYS A 292 1.50 8.07 -19.78
CA LYS A 292 2.44 6.94 -19.83
C LYS A 292 1.79 5.61 -19.44
N ILE A 293 0.59 5.63 -18.86
CA ILE A 293 -0.06 4.45 -18.26
C ILE A 293 -1.50 4.34 -18.74
N ASN A 294 -1.88 3.18 -19.27
CA ASN A 294 -3.26 2.91 -19.60
C ASN A 294 -4.04 2.47 -18.34
N ILE A 295 -4.61 3.43 -17.61
CA ILE A 295 -5.36 3.17 -16.36
C ILE A 295 -6.52 2.19 -16.60
N GLU A 296 -7.17 2.23 -17.77
CA GLU A 296 -8.31 1.37 -18.11
C GLU A 296 -7.93 -0.10 -18.30
N LYS A 297 -6.66 -0.41 -18.56
CA LYS A 297 -6.16 -1.79 -18.64
C LYS A 297 -5.66 -2.33 -17.29
N ASN A 298 -5.52 -1.46 -16.29
CA ASN A 298 -4.95 -1.82 -15.00
C ASN A 298 -6.05 -2.07 -13.97
N TRP A 299 -6.41 -3.34 -13.80
CA TRP A 299 -7.47 -3.74 -12.88
C TRP A 299 -7.15 -3.39 -11.43
N GLU A 300 -5.89 -3.40 -10.99
CA GLU A 300 -5.55 -3.00 -9.61
C GLU A 300 -5.88 -1.54 -9.35
N VAL A 301 -5.67 -0.68 -10.34
CA VAL A 301 -6.02 0.74 -10.23
C VAL A 301 -7.54 0.91 -10.24
N LYS A 302 -8.27 0.11 -11.02
CA LYS A 302 -9.75 0.09 -10.97
C LYS A 302 -10.26 -0.36 -9.60
N TRP A 303 -9.73 -1.47 -9.09
CA TRP A 303 -10.04 -2.01 -7.77
C TRP A 303 -9.80 -0.98 -6.66
N VAL A 304 -8.66 -0.30 -6.67
CA VAL A 304 -8.38 0.75 -5.69
C VAL A 304 -9.34 1.93 -5.87
N ASN A 305 -9.51 2.41 -7.11
CA ASN A 305 -10.42 3.54 -7.39
C ASN A 305 -11.86 3.26 -6.96
N PHE A 306 -12.31 2.02 -7.05
CA PHE A 306 -13.61 1.60 -6.57
C PHE A 306 -13.80 1.86 -5.07
N TYR A 307 -12.88 1.31 -4.26
CA TYR A 307 -12.92 1.50 -2.81
C TYR A 307 -12.72 2.96 -2.44
N ILE A 308 -11.82 3.68 -3.13
CA ILE A 308 -11.61 5.11 -2.88
C ILE A 308 -12.87 5.92 -3.18
N LYS A 309 -13.61 5.62 -4.25
CA LYS A 309 -14.90 6.29 -4.53
C LYS A 309 -15.92 6.01 -3.42
N ILE A 310 -16.03 4.78 -2.96
CA ILE A 310 -16.91 4.40 -1.85
C ILE A 310 -16.53 5.16 -0.58
N PHE A 311 -15.24 5.19 -0.27
CA PHE A 311 -14.70 5.85 0.89
C PHE A 311 -14.86 7.38 0.83
N ASP A 312 -14.63 7.99 -0.33
CA ASP A 312 -14.87 9.42 -0.56
C ASP A 312 -16.36 9.77 -0.46
N LEU A 313 -17.21 8.94 -1.06
CA LEU A 313 -18.67 9.04 -0.94
C LEU A 313 -19.09 9.03 0.52
N VAL A 314 -18.57 8.09 1.31
CA VAL A 314 -18.82 7.93 2.74
C VAL A 314 -18.26 9.10 3.57
N GLY A 315 -17.10 9.65 3.20
CA GLY A 315 -16.45 10.75 3.90
C GLY A 315 -17.05 12.13 3.62
N SER A 316 -17.65 12.32 2.44
CA SER A 316 -18.05 13.63 1.90
C SER A 316 -19.57 13.80 1.73
N ILE A 317 -20.39 13.00 2.43
CA ILE A 317 -21.86 13.07 2.35
C ILE A 317 -22.34 14.48 2.74
N SER A 318 -22.79 15.24 1.74
CA SER A 318 -23.33 16.60 1.90
C SER A 318 -24.74 16.74 1.33
N THR A 319 -25.27 15.70 0.68
CA THR A 319 -26.63 15.61 0.14
C THR A 319 -27.09 14.14 0.10
N PRO A 320 -28.40 13.86 0.18
CA PRO A 320 -28.93 12.51 -0.03
C PRO A 320 -28.52 12.00 -1.42
N MET A 321 -27.98 10.79 -1.50
CA MET A 321 -27.54 10.17 -2.74
C MET A 321 -28.45 8.99 -3.08
N GLY A 322 -28.93 8.96 -4.31
CA GLY A 322 -29.71 7.83 -4.84
C GLY A 322 -28.83 6.96 -5.73
N PHE A 323 -28.73 5.67 -5.42
CA PHE A 323 -28.05 4.69 -6.26
C PHE A 323 -29.01 3.99 -7.23
N GLY A 324 -30.29 4.38 -7.26
CA GLY A 324 -31.29 3.80 -8.18
C GLY A 324 -31.51 2.31 -7.92
N ASN A 325 -31.65 1.52 -9.00
CA ASN A 325 -31.88 0.06 -8.94
C ASN A 325 -30.57 -0.76 -8.86
N ILE A 326 -29.51 -0.22 -8.27
CA ILE A 326 -28.26 -0.98 -8.10
C ILE A 326 -28.52 -2.20 -7.20
N GLU A 327 -28.14 -3.40 -7.68
CA GLU A 327 -28.33 -4.69 -6.96
C GLU A 327 -27.32 -4.91 -5.81
N VAL A 328 -26.42 -3.96 -5.56
CA VAL A 328 -25.41 -4.04 -4.51
C VAL A 328 -26.00 -3.63 -3.16
N ASN A 329 -26.18 -4.58 -2.25
CA ASN A 329 -26.81 -4.36 -0.94
C ASN A 329 -26.07 -3.28 -0.13
N PHE A 330 -24.74 -3.32 -0.09
CA PHE A 330 -23.94 -2.32 0.62
C PHE A 330 -24.21 -0.87 0.19
N LEU A 331 -24.24 -0.61 -1.12
CA LEU A 331 -24.53 0.74 -1.64
C LEU A 331 -25.97 1.15 -1.31
N LYS A 332 -26.90 0.20 -1.33
CA LYS A 332 -28.29 0.46 -0.95
C LYS A 332 -28.43 0.81 0.54
N VAL A 333 -27.69 0.13 1.41
CA VAL A 333 -27.62 0.49 2.84
C VAL A 333 -27.04 1.90 3.01
N ILE A 334 -25.96 2.25 2.30
CA ILE A 334 -25.42 3.63 2.34
C ILE A 334 -26.46 4.66 1.90
N GLU A 335 -27.25 4.38 0.85
CA GLU A 335 -28.33 5.26 0.42
C GLU A 335 -29.39 5.43 1.52
N PHE A 336 -29.81 4.35 2.17
CA PHE A 336 -30.74 4.42 3.30
C PHE A 336 -30.16 5.21 4.49
N ASP A 337 -28.89 5.00 4.82
CA ASP A 337 -28.18 5.76 5.85
C ASP A 337 -28.15 7.26 5.51
N CYS A 338 -27.90 7.61 4.24
CA CYS A 338 -27.95 8.99 3.77
C CYS A 338 -29.37 9.57 3.88
N GLU A 339 -30.41 8.83 3.49
CA GLU A 339 -31.79 9.30 3.59
C GLU A 339 -32.24 9.48 5.04
N TYR A 340 -31.82 8.57 5.92
CA TYR A 340 -32.09 8.59 7.34
C TYR A 340 -31.45 9.80 8.04
N MET A 341 -30.14 10.02 7.82
CA MET A 341 -29.43 11.19 8.34
C MET A 341 -30.04 12.52 7.87
N TRP A 342 -30.82 12.51 6.78
CA TRP A 342 -31.52 13.66 6.23
C TRP A 342 -33.02 13.71 6.55
N GLY A 343 -33.50 12.84 7.44
CA GLY A 343 -34.88 12.86 7.96
C GLY A 343 -35.95 12.43 6.96
N LYS A 344 -35.59 11.73 5.86
CA LYS A 344 -36.57 11.22 4.89
C LYS A 344 -37.24 9.91 5.34
N GLY A 345 -36.65 9.21 6.30
CA GLY A 345 -37.03 7.84 6.66
C GLY A 345 -36.79 6.85 5.51
N TYR A 346 -37.12 5.58 5.71
CA TYR A 346 -36.99 4.52 4.69
C TYR A 346 -38.30 3.78 4.50
N ILE A 347 -38.52 3.25 3.29
CA ILE A 347 -39.76 2.57 2.88
C ILE A 347 -39.50 1.07 2.76
N GLY A 348 -40.43 0.28 3.32
CA GLY A 348 -40.38 -1.17 3.55
C GLY A 348 -39.54 -1.97 2.55
N THR A 349 -38.38 -2.43 3.04
CA THR A 349 -37.40 -3.40 2.50
C THR A 349 -36.05 -3.27 3.24
N PHE A 350 -35.89 -2.25 4.08
CA PHE A 350 -34.65 -1.94 4.79
C PHE A 350 -34.09 -3.14 5.56
N SER A 351 -34.89 -3.80 6.41
CA SER A 351 -34.46 -5.00 7.14
C SER A 351 -33.91 -6.10 6.24
N ASP A 352 -34.59 -6.40 5.14
CA ASP A 352 -34.16 -7.47 4.23
C ASP A 352 -32.87 -7.12 3.50
N VAL A 353 -32.63 -5.83 3.23
CA VAL A 353 -31.35 -5.34 2.69
C VAL A 353 -30.25 -5.41 3.75
N CYS A 354 -30.51 -4.97 4.99
CA CYS A 354 -29.55 -5.06 6.10
C CYS A 354 -29.16 -6.51 6.42
N ARG A 355 -30.11 -7.46 6.39
CA ARG A 355 -29.84 -8.89 6.60
C ARG A 355 -28.93 -9.43 5.51
N ARG A 356 -29.22 -9.14 4.23
CA ARG A 356 -28.37 -9.57 3.11
C ARG A 356 -26.98 -8.94 3.19
N ASN A 357 -26.92 -7.66 3.57
CA ASN A 357 -25.66 -6.95 3.81
C ASN A 357 -24.84 -7.62 4.92
N PHE A 358 -25.46 -7.99 6.05
CA PHE A 358 -24.80 -8.73 7.11
C PHE A 358 -24.22 -10.07 6.62
N GLU A 359 -24.99 -10.86 5.86
CA GLU A 359 -24.49 -12.13 5.33
C GLU A 359 -23.32 -11.94 4.34
N GLU A 360 -23.35 -10.89 3.52
CA GLU A 360 -22.22 -10.53 2.63
C GLU A 360 -20.94 -10.14 3.40
N PHE A 361 -21.10 -9.50 4.56
CA PHE A 361 -20.00 -8.98 5.37
C PHE A 361 -19.61 -9.86 6.55
N LYS A 362 -20.24 -11.02 6.72
CA LYS A 362 -20.10 -11.88 7.89
C LYS A 362 -18.64 -12.19 8.25
N TRP A 363 -17.77 -12.38 7.26
CA TRP A 363 -16.35 -12.63 7.48
C TRP A 363 -15.61 -11.48 8.20
N PHE A 364 -16.00 -10.23 7.94
CA PHE A 364 -15.43 -9.07 8.63
C PHE A 364 -15.90 -8.96 10.08
N MET A 365 -16.93 -9.72 10.46
CA MET A 365 -17.45 -9.83 11.83
C MET A 365 -16.74 -10.93 12.64
N GLU A 366 -15.79 -11.68 12.06
CA GLU A 366 -15.05 -12.70 12.80
C GLU A 366 -13.82 -12.09 13.51
N ILE A 367 -13.55 -12.48 14.75
CA ILE A 367 -12.41 -11.95 15.52
C ILE A 367 -11.11 -12.59 15.02
N GLY A 368 -10.17 -11.75 14.56
CA GLY A 368 -8.79 -12.18 14.28
C GLY A 368 -7.92 -12.19 15.54
N ILE A 369 -6.75 -12.83 15.46
CA ILE A 369 -5.80 -12.92 16.60
C ILE A 369 -4.86 -11.70 16.63
N THR A 370 -4.79 -10.96 15.52
CA THR A 370 -3.86 -9.85 15.29
C THR A 370 -4.55 -8.48 15.38
N ARG A 371 -3.79 -7.39 15.25
CA ARG A 371 -4.33 -6.02 15.18
C ARG A 371 -5.42 -5.91 14.11
N ILE A 372 -6.52 -5.25 14.45
CA ILE A 372 -7.68 -5.11 13.55
C ILE A 372 -7.46 -3.98 12.54
N PRO A 373 -7.49 -4.26 11.22
CA PRO A 373 -7.43 -3.24 10.17
C PRO A 373 -8.63 -2.30 10.24
N PHE A 374 -8.39 -1.02 9.93
CA PHE A 374 -9.44 -0.01 9.85
C PHE A 374 -10.65 -0.49 9.04
N PHE A 375 -10.45 -1.09 7.86
CA PHE A 375 -11.56 -1.54 7.01
C PHE A 375 -12.48 -2.54 7.71
N LYS A 376 -11.90 -3.48 8.46
CA LYS A 376 -12.65 -4.49 9.20
C LYS A 376 -13.43 -3.86 10.35
N MET A 377 -12.84 -2.92 11.07
CA MET A 377 -13.52 -2.14 12.11
C MET A 377 -14.66 -1.29 11.54
N PHE A 378 -14.44 -0.62 10.42
CA PHE A 378 -15.45 0.17 9.72
C PHE A 378 -16.66 -0.68 9.31
N VAL A 379 -16.42 -1.83 8.64
CA VAL A 379 -17.50 -2.74 8.24
C VAL A 379 -18.27 -3.24 9.46
N ALA A 380 -17.59 -3.62 10.53
CA ALA A 380 -18.23 -4.11 11.74
C ALA A 380 -19.16 -3.05 12.36
N GLN A 381 -18.66 -1.83 12.59
CA GLN A 381 -19.46 -0.74 13.16
C GLN A 381 -20.62 -0.36 12.22
N PHE A 382 -20.37 -0.30 10.92
CA PHE A 382 -21.38 0.01 9.90
C PHE A 382 -22.53 -1.00 9.90
N VAL A 383 -22.22 -2.30 9.85
CA VAL A 383 -23.20 -3.38 9.85
C VAL A 383 -23.96 -3.42 11.17
N SER A 384 -23.26 -3.28 12.30
CA SER A 384 -23.88 -3.30 13.62
C SER A 384 -24.90 -2.17 13.82
N LEU A 385 -24.55 -0.93 13.46
CA LEU A 385 -25.49 0.21 13.56
C LEU A 385 -26.71 0.01 12.65
N ASN A 386 -26.51 -0.52 11.45
CA ASN A 386 -27.61 -0.79 10.52
C ASN A 386 -28.54 -1.91 10.98
N LEU A 387 -28.02 -2.96 11.61
CA LEU A 387 -28.85 -4.02 12.20
C LEU A 387 -29.72 -3.50 13.34
N VAL A 388 -29.16 -2.63 14.19
CA VAL A 388 -29.91 -1.95 15.25
C VAL A 388 -30.99 -1.07 14.65
N LEU A 389 -30.64 -0.30 13.61
CA LEU A 389 -31.60 0.57 12.97
C LEU A 389 -32.77 -0.24 12.39
N ALA A 390 -32.50 -1.40 11.78
CA ALA A 390 -33.53 -2.30 11.28
C ALA A 390 -34.37 -2.91 12.42
N GLU A 391 -33.75 -3.26 13.55
CA GLU A 391 -34.45 -3.75 14.74
C GLU A 391 -35.41 -2.70 15.30
N ASN A 392 -34.94 -1.46 15.49
CA ASN A 392 -35.74 -0.38 16.05
C ASN A 392 -36.98 -0.04 15.21
N ASN A 393 -36.93 -0.31 13.90
CA ASN A 393 -38.03 0.01 12.99
C ASN A 393 -38.97 -1.17 12.71
N GLU A 394 -38.44 -2.38 12.62
CA GLU A 394 -39.21 -3.55 12.14
C GLU A 394 -39.16 -4.78 13.08
N GLY A 395 -38.31 -4.77 14.11
CA GLY A 395 -38.25 -5.81 15.16
C GLY A 395 -37.84 -7.21 14.67
N SER A 396 -36.98 -7.31 13.64
CA SER A 396 -36.69 -8.56 12.92
C SER A 396 -35.23 -9.03 12.93
N MET A 397 -34.37 -8.38 13.71
CA MET A 397 -32.91 -8.59 13.81
C MET A 397 -32.40 -9.00 15.20
N THR A 398 -33.23 -9.01 16.25
CA THR A 398 -32.83 -9.36 17.62
C THR A 398 -31.93 -10.61 17.69
N ASN A 399 -32.28 -11.69 16.98
CA ASN A 399 -31.49 -12.92 16.97
C ASN A 399 -30.10 -12.76 16.34
N ILE A 400 -29.96 -11.90 15.33
CA ILE A 400 -28.67 -11.62 14.69
C ILE A 400 -27.82 -10.77 15.64
N ILE A 401 -28.42 -9.72 16.21
CA ILE A 401 -27.77 -8.81 17.15
C ILE A 401 -27.19 -9.57 18.35
N GLY A 402 -27.99 -10.46 18.96
CA GLY A 402 -27.56 -11.24 20.13
C GLY A 402 -26.46 -12.27 19.84
N ASN A 403 -26.16 -12.58 18.57
CA ASN A 403 -25.12 -13.53 18.18
C ASN A 403 -23.85 -12.84 17.64
N LEU A 404 -23.79 -11.51 17.64
CA LEU A 404 -22.63 -10.76 17.16
C LEU A 404 -21.51 -10.74 18.21
N GLY A 405 -20.54 -11.64 18.07
CA GLY A 405 -19.35 -11.66 18.94
C GLY A 405 -18.40 -10.47 18.74
N TYR A 406 -18.40 -9.86 17.56
CA TYR A 406 -17.63 -8.66 17.26
C TYR A 406 -18.51 -7.63 16.57
N ASN A 407 -18.57 -6.44 17.15
CA ASN A 407 -19.43 -5.34 16.68
C ASN A 407 -18.65 -4.06 16.34
N GLY A 408 -17.31 -4.12 16.47
CA GLY A 408 -16.42 -2.99 16.22
C GLY A 408 -16.42 -1.91 17.31
N PHE A 409 -17.39 -1.88 18.22
CA PHE A 409 -17.38 -1.03 19.42
C PHE A 409 -16.73 -1.72 20.62
N ASN A 410 -16.66 -3.05 20.62
CA ASN A 410 -16.01 -3.85 21.66
C ASN A 410 -14.49 -3.98 21.50
N VAL A 411 -13.87 -3.10 20.70
CA VAL A 411 -12.41 -2.99 20.58
C VAL A 411 -11.87 -2.10 21.69
N LYS A 412 -10.93 -2.64 22.48
CA LYS A 412 -10.10 -1.86 23.39
C LYS A 412 -8.69 -1.75 22.84
N GLU A 413 -8.30 -0.54 22.47
CA GLU A 413 -6.89 -0.28 22.20
C GLU A 413 -6.12 -0.38 23.52
N ARG A 414 -5.16 -1.30 23.60
CA ARG A 414 -4.16 -1.24 24.66
C ARG A 414 -3.35 0.01 24.43
N ASN A 415 -3.59 1.06 25.22
CA ASN A 415 -2.74 2.25 25.25
C ASN A 415 -1.28 1.79 25.35
N GLU A 416 -0.49 2.08 24.30
CA GLU A 416 0.90 1.65 24.13
C GLU A 416 1.82 2.07 25.31
N ASP A 417 1.36 2.95 26.20
CA ASP A 417 2.08 3.48 27.36
C ASP A 417 1.79 2.77 28.69
N SER A 418 0.79 1.87 28.76
CA SER A 418 0.29 1.35 30.05
C SER A 418 0.95 0.06 30.56
N ASN A 419 1.84 -0.54 29.76
CA ASN A 419 2.54 -1.79 30.11
C ASN A 419 3.98 -1.62 30.64
N VAL A 420 4.38 -0.40 31.02
CA VAL A 420 5.40 -0.24 32.07
C VAL A 420 4.68 -0.26 33.41
N SER A 421 4.07 -1.39 33.74
CA SER A 421 3.39 -1.57 35.01
C SER A 421 4.42 -1.50 36.14
N SER A 422 4.16 -0.55 37.01
CA SER A 422 4.70 -0.43 38.35
C SER A 422 4.66 -1.78 39.09
N SER A 423 5.81 -2.43 39.25
CA SER A 423 6.22 -2.98 40.55
C SER A 423 7.69 -3.43 40.50
N VAL A 424 8.50 -2.75 41.34
CA VAL A 424 9.84 -3.16 41.80
C VAL A 424 10.96 -3.13 40.74
N ARG A 425 11.51 -1.93 40.46
CA ARG A 425 12.96 -1.60 40.24
C ARG A 425 13.20 -0.20 39.62
N SER A 426 12.39 0.79 39.97
CA SER A 426 12.32 2.06 39.24
C SER A 426 13.34 3.16 39.62
N ASN A 427 14.35 2.92 40.46
CA ASN A 427 15.31 4.00 40.79
C ASN A 427 16.71 3.86 40.15
N GLU A 428 17.15 2.66 39.72
CA GLU A 428 18.45 2.49 39.06
C GLU A 428 18.37 2.54 37.52
N LEU A 429 17.25 2.16 36.91
CA LEU A 429 17.07 2.30 35.46
C LEU A 429 16.76 3.75 35.06
N GLU A 430 15.96 4.49 35.84
CA GLU A 430 15.66 5.90 35.57
C GLU A 430 16.90 6.80 35.65
N GLN A 431 17.84 6.50 36.55
CA GLN A 431 19.14 7.19 36.59
C GLN A 431 20.04 6.83 35.41
N LYS A 432 19.93 5.62 34.84
CA LYS A 432 20.60 5.28 33.58
C LYS A 432 19.92 5.95 32.37
N PHE A 433 18.59 6.09 32.37
CA PHE A 433 17.86 6.77 31.29
C PHE A 433 18.19 8.26 31.22
N LYS A 434 18.34 8.96 32.35
CA LYS A 434 18.78 10.36 32.37
C LYS A 434 20.24 10.57 31.95
N MET A 435 21.06 9.52 31.94
CA MET A 435 22.45 9.58 31.47
C MET A 435 22.58 9.37 29.94
N PHE A 436 21.52 8.89 29.27
CA PHE A 436 21.49 8.68 27.81
C PHE A 436 20.72 9.78 27.05
N GLU A 437 19.91 10.60 27.74
CA GLU A 437 19.26 11.79 27.15
C GLU A 437 20.23 12.96 26.90
N SER A 438 21.49 12.86 27.33
CA SER A 438 22.52 13.88 27.07
C SER A 438 23.39 13.62 25.83
N PHE A 439 23.08 12.60 25.03
CA PHE A 439 23.69 12.45 23.71
C PHE A 439 22.81 13.16 22.69
N GLU A 440 23.29 14.31 22.22
CA GLU A 440 22.75 15.02 21.06
C GLU A 440 22.29 14.02 19.99
N GLU A 441 20.99 14.05 19.68
CA GLU A 441 20.35 13.26 18.63
C GLU A 441 21.10 13.43 17.31
N ARG A 442 22.00 12.49 17.00
CA ARG A 442 22.43 12.25 15.63
C ARG A 442 21.50 11.20 15.04
N GLU A 443 20.68 11.65 14.11
CA GLU A 443 19.57 10.94 13.44
C GLU A 443 19.96 9.70 12.61
N VAL A 444 21.11 9.08 12.86
CA VAL A 444 21.57 7.94 12.06
C VAL A 444 21.24 6.64 12.80
N LEU A 445 20.21 5.95 12.29
CA LEU A 445 19.84 4.55 12.57
C LEU A 445 19.17 4.20 13.90
N ARG A 446 18.94 5.15 14.83
CA ARG A 446 18.23 4.96 16.13
C ARG A 446 18.29 3.51 16.63
N VAL A 447 19.50 3.05 16.95
CA VAL A 447 19.74 1.66 17.38
C VAL A 447 19.14 1.47 18.77
N VAL A 448 17.90 0.99 18.83
CA VAL A 448 17.22 0.66 20.07
C VAL A 448 17.28 -0.84 20.27
N PHE A 449 18.08 -1.31 21.25
CA PHE A 449 18.08 -2.70 21.70
C PHE A 449 16.86 -2.98 22.59
N ARG A 450 15.67 -2.92 22.00
CA ARG A 450 14.42 -3.36 22.64
C ARG A 450 13.78 -4.48 21.81
N GLY A 451 13.14 -5.42 22.48
CA GLY A 451 12.35 -6.45 21.82
C GLY A 451 11.20 -5.82 21.04
N VAL A 452 10.92 -6.37 19.86
CA VAL A 452 9.74 -5.99 19.07
C VAL A 452 8.51 -6.56 19.76
N ALA A 453 7.51 -5.72 19.98
CA ALA A 453 6.21 -6.15 20.51
C ALA A 453 5.22 -6.35 19.35
N GLU A 454 4.51 -7.47 19.36
CA GLU A 454 3.35 -7.68 18.49
C GLU A 454 2.18 -6.83 19.01
N ARG A 455 1.56 -6.06 18.12
CA ARG A 455 0.38 -5.25 18.42
C ARG A 455 -0.84 -6.17 18.43
N SER A 456 -1.33 -6.47 19.62
CA SER A 456 -2.57 -7.22 19.83
C SER A 456 -3.73 -6.28 20.18
N VAL A 457 -4.92 -6.61 19.72
CA VAL A 457 -6.17 -5.97 20.15
C VAL A 457 -6.80 -6.80 21.25
N GLU A 458 -7.38 -6.14 22.25
CA GLU A 458 -8.21 -6.78 23.27
C GLU A 458 -9.67 -6.54 22.92
N ILE A 459 -10.45 -7.63 22.85
CA ILE A 459 -11.90 -7.56 22.60
C ILE A 459 -12.60 -7.69 23.94
N GLU A 460 -13.38 -6.66 24.27
CA GLU A 460 -14.20 -6.66 25.47
C GLU A 460 -15.43 -7.56 25.26
N ASP A 461 -15.87 -8.21 26.34
CA ASP A 461 -17.19 -8.85 26.41
C ASP A 461 -18.24 -7.73 26.52
N LEU A 462 -18.45 -7.06 25.38
CA LEU A 462 -19.37 -5.94 25.23
C LEU A 462 -20.24 -6.25 24.01
N ASP A 463 -21.37 -6.92 24.24
CA ASP A 463 -22.34 -7.19 23.19
C ASP A 463 -23.02 -5.89 22.72
N LEU A 464 -23.82 -5.97 21.65
CA LEU A 464 -24.49 -4.78 21.14
C LEU A 464 -25.52 -4.21 22.10
N PHE A 465 -26.21 -5.02 22.90
CA PHE A 465 -27.16 -4.51 23.90
C PHE A 465 -26.42 -3.74 25.01
N GLU A 466 -25.26 -4.24 25.43
CA GLU A 466 -24.41 -3.57 26.40
C GLU A 466 -23.84 -2.26 25.85
N VAL A 467 -23.53 -2.16 24.55
CA VAL A 467 -23.18 -0.88 23.91
C VAL A 467 -24.29 0.16 24.12
N PHE A 468 -25.57 -0.20 24.00
CA PHE A 468 -26.68 0.72 24.28
C PHE A 468 -26.76 1.11 25.75
N VAL A 469 -26.60 0.14 26.64
CA VAL A 469 -26.64 0.38 28.09
C VAL A 469 -25.52 1.33 28.50
N VAL A 470 -24.32 1.15 27.97
CA VAL A 470 -23.18 2.05 28.21
C VAL A 470 -23.46 3.45 27.65
N ALA A 471 -24.07 3.55 26.47
CA ALA A 471 -24.43 4.82 25.84
C ALA A 471 -25.49 5.64 26.60
N LEU A 472 -26.21 5.05 27.57
CA LEU A 472 -27.17 5.77 28.42
C LEU A 472 -26.52 6.80 29.34
N THR A 473 -25.22 6.67 29.61
CA THR A 473 -24.46 7.59 30.47
C THR A 473 -23.63 8.54 29.63
N ASP A 474 -23.47 9.80 30.06
CA ASP A 474 -22.63 10.78 29.35
C ASP A 474 -21.17 10.29 29.19
N GLU A 475 -20.64 9.62 30.22
CA GLU A 475 -19.29 9.04 30.22
C GLU A 475 -19.18 7.89 29.21
N GLY A 476 -20.10 6.92 29.27
CA GLY A 476 -20.10 5.78 28.36
C GLY A 476 -20.37 6.20 26.90
N CYS A 477 -21.25 7.17 26.68
CA CYS A 477 -21.47 7.76 25.37
C CYS A 477 -20.21 8.48 24.86
N GLY A 478 -19.51 9.24 25.71
CA GLY A 478 -18.23 9.86 25.40
C GLY A 478 -17.16 8.83 25.00
N MET A 479 -17.08 7.73 25.73
CA MET A 479 -16.18 6.61 25.42
C MET A 479 -16.51 5.98 24.06
N LEU A 480 -17.78 5.64 23.80
CA LEU A 480 -18.20 5.00 22.55
C LEU A 480 -18.00 5.91 21.33
N ARG A 481 -18.21 7.23 21.47
CA ARG A 481 -17.88 8.22 20.43
C ARG A 481 -16.41 8.19 20.03
N GLN A 482 -15.51 7.97 20.99
CA GLN A 482 -14.07 7.85 20.73
C GLN A 482 -13.72 6.54 20.03
N ARG A 483 -14.56 5.51 20.16
CA ARG A 483 -14.38 4.22 19.45
C ARG A 483 -14.88 4.26 18.01
N CYS A 484 -15.69 5.25 17.61
CA CYS A 484 -16.14 5.39 16.23
C CYS A 484 -14.94 5.59 15.28
N CYS A 485 -14.77 4.70 14.31
CA CYS A 485 -13.56 4.68 13.47
C CYS A 485 -13.47 5.84 12.47
N CYS A 486 -14.59 6.49 12.14
CA CYS A 486 -14.62 7.64 11.25
C CYS A 486 -15.88 8.47 11.46
N LYS A 487 -15.93 9.63 10.78
CA LYS A 487 -17.02 10.61 10.93
C LYS A 487 -18.40 10.01 10.62
N ILE A 488 -18.56 9.25 9.54
CA ILE A 488 -19.89 8.68 9.21
C ILE A 488 -20.40 7.74 10.30
N ILE A 489 -19.51 6.93 10.89
CA ILE A 489 -19.91 5.99 11.94
C ILE A 489 -20.31 6.77 13.19
N ARG A 490 -19.59 7.84 13.50
CA ARG A 490 -19.97 8.74 14.59
C ARG A 490 -21.32 9.39 14.33
N ASP A 491 -21.56 9.92 13.13
CA ASP A 491 -22.81 10.57 12.78
C ASP A 491 -23.98 9.57 12.80
N LEU A 492 -23.79 8.34 12.31
CA LEU A 492 -24.78 7.25 12.43
C LEU A 492 -25.00 6.86 13.89
N PHE A 493 -23.94 6.74 14.69
CA PHE A 493 -24.04 6.45 16.12
C PHE A 493 -24.85 7.51 16.87
N GLU A 494 -24.66 8.80 16.58
CA GLU A 494 -25.47 9.88 17.19
C GLU A 494 -26.97 9.75 16.85
N ASN A 495 -27.29 9.39 15.61
CA ASN A 495 -28.69 9.29 15.18
C ASN A 495 -29.35 7.99 15.67
N VAL A 496 -28.68 6.85 15.49
CA VAL A 496 -29.24 5.51 15.77
C VAL A 496 -29.22 5.18 17.26
N VAL A 497 -28.14 5.57 17.96
CA VAL A 497 -27.98 5.27 19.38
C VAL A 497 -28.46 6.48 20.17
N VAL A 498 -27.73 7.60 20.14
CA VAL A 498 -27.94 8.70 21.10
C VAL A 498 -29.33 9.34 20.99
N SER A 499 -29.81 9.59 19.77
CA SER A 499 -31.11 10.26 19.56
C SER A 499 -32.28 9.35 19.94
N SER A 500 -32.24 8.08 19.53
CA SER A 500 -33.26 7.09 19.90
C SER A 500 -33.34 6.84 21.41
N THR A 501 -32.20 6.85 22.13
CA THR A 501 -32.22 6.67 23.58
C THR A 501 -32.80 7.88 24.33
N LYS A 502 -32.53 9.11 23.84
CA LYS A 502 -33.10 10.33 24.43
C LYS A 502 -34.62 10.41 24.27
N GLU A 503 -35.13 10.12 23.08
CA GLU A 503 -36.58 10.05 22.83
C GLU A 503 -37.26 9.04 23.77
N SER A 504 -36.64 7.88 23.97
CA SER A 504 -37.15 6.83 24.86
C SER A 504 -37.17 7.22 26.34
N LEU A 505 -36.21 8.03 26.80
CA LEU A 505 -36.14 8.53 28.18
C LEU A 505 -37.10 9.70 28.42
N GLU A 506 -37.31 10.56 27.43
CA GLU A 506 -38.30 11.64 27.51
C GLU A 506 -39.73 11.09 27.58
N VAL A 507 -40.06 10.05 26.80
CA VAL A 507 -41.38 9.38 26.86
C VAL A 507 -41.64 8.77 28.24
N ARG A 508 -40.65 8.11 28.86
CA ARG A 508 -40.82 7.53 30.20
C ARG A 508 -40.99 8.58 31.30
N ASN A 509 -40.28 9.71 31.21
CA ASN A 509 -40.45 10.81 32.16
C ASN A 509 -41.83 11.50 32.03
N VAL A 510 -42.45 11.44 30.85
CA VAL A 510 -43.81 11.93 30.64
C VAL A 510 -44.84 10.95 31.20
N ASP A 511 -44.66 9.64 30.99
CA ASP A 511 -45.56 8.61 31.53
C ASP A 511 -45.48 8.46 33.06
N GLU A 512 -44.37 8.83 33.70
CA GLU A 512 -44.27 8.91 35.17
C GLU A 512 -44.80 10.23 35.76
N CYS A 513 -45.19 11.19 34.92
CA CYS A 513 -45.77 12.49 35.32
C CYS A 513 -47.30 12.60 35.10
N PHE A 514 -47.99 11.54 34.70
CA PHE A 514 -49.46 11.52 34.51
C PHE A 514 -50.19 10.58 35.49
#